data_AF-A0A2T2N804-F1
#
_entry.id   AF-A0A2T2N804-F1
#
_cell.length_a   1.000
_cell.length_b   1.000
_cell.length_c   1.000
_cell.angle_alpha   90.00
_cell.angle_beta   90.00
_cell.angle_gamma   90.00
#
_symmetry.space_group_name_H-M   'P 1'
#
loop_
_entity.id
_entity.type
_entity.pdbx_description
1 polymer ?
#
loop_
_entity_poly.entity_id
_entity_poly.type
_entity_poly.pdbx_seq_one_letter_code
_entity_poly.pdbx_strand_id
1 'polypeptide(L)'
;MTFVVATASDDDVREITRIMFKAYGGKNEYINAVFPRGLTEDGEQMTIQRLLFIKNLVSDVKWEKVSDPATGQIVGGAMWGLHQDAKPQKFGLDGPPGTWETEAEKEYAQALYNSLGEDEHAFWERNDLPCMSK
;
A
#
# COMPACT_ATOMS: atom_id res chain seq x y z
N MET A 1 2.09 25.21 -12.42
CA MET A 1 0.91 24.32 -12.30
C MET A 1 0.75 24.02 -10.82
N THR A 2 -0.41 24.32 -10.22
CA THR A 2 -0.61 24.18 -8.77
C THR A 2 -1.49 22.97 -8.52
N PHE A 3 -0.96 21.95 -7.85
CA PHE A 3 -1.71 20.77 -7.45
C PHE A 3 -2.33 20.97 -6.06
N VAL A 4 -3.44 20.30 -5.80
CA VAL A 4 -4.13 20.31 -4.50
C VAL A 4 -3.93 18.96 -3.81
N VAL A 5 -3.51 18.99 -2.56
CA VAL A 5 -3.36 17.80 -1.70
C VAL A 5 -4.55 17.74 -0.74
N ALA A 6 -5.15 16.56 -0.60
CA ALA A 6 -6.24 16.32 0.34
C ALA A 6 -6.21 14.87 0.85
N THR A 7 -6.89 14.60 1.97
CA THR A 7 -7.14 13.23 2.43
C THR A 7 -7.94 12.45 1.39
N ALA A 8 -7.54 11.21 1.11
CA ALA A 8 -8.21 10.34 0.17
C ALA A 8 -9.44 9.67 0.80
N SER A 9 -10.58 9.77 0.13
CA SER A 9 -11.75 8.92 0.36
C SER A 9 -11.51 7.49 -0.16
N ASP A 10 -12.44 6.57 0.11
CA ASP A 10 -12.34 5.21 -0.41
C ASP A 10 -12.33 5.18 -1.95
N ASP A 11 -13.13 6.02 -2.60
CA ASP A 11 -13.14 6.13 -4.07
C ASP A 11 -11.83 6.70 -4.62
N ASP A 12 -11.21 7.62 -3.88
CA ASP A 12 -9.89 8.14 -4.27
C ASP A 12 -8.83 7.05 -4.19
N VAL A 13 -8.85 6.18 -3.16
CA VAL A 13 -7.92 5.04 -3.03
C VAL A 13 -8.06 4.07 -4.20
N ARG A 14 -9.29 3.83 -4.69
CA ARG A 14 -9.53 3.03 -5.89
C ARG A 14 -8.79 3.61 -7.10
N GLU A 15 -8.94 4.91 -7.32
CA GLU A 15 -8.31 5.58 -8.45
C GLU A 15 -6.78 5.68 -8.30
N ILE A 16 -6.28 5.94 -7.10
CA ILE A 16 -4.83 5.93 -6.82
C ILE A 16 -4.23 4.56 -7.14
N THR A 17 -4.91 3.47 -6.76
CA THR A 17 -4.46 2.09 -7.04
C THR A 17 -4.39 1.82 -8.54
N ARG A 18 -5.38 2.29 -9.31
CA ARG A 18 -5.37 2.22 -10.78
C ARG A 18 -4.20 2.97 -11.38
N ILE A 19 -3.96 4.20 -10.92
CA ILE A 19 -2.84 5.04 -11.37
C ILE A 19 -1.51 4.31 -11.09
N MET A 20 -1.35 3.75 -9.90
CA MET A 20 -0.15 3.00 -9.49
C MET A 20 0.13 1.86 -10.48
N PHE A 21 -0.83 0.95 -10.72
CA PHE A 21 -0.59 -0.17 -11.63
C PHE A 21 -0.30 0.26 -13.06
N LYS A 22 -1.02 1.27 -13.57
CA LYS A 22 -0.75 1.85 -14.91
C LYS A 22 0.65 2.45 -14.99
N ALA A 23 1.09 3.16 -13.95
CA ALA A 23 2.40 3.81 -13.91
C ALA A 23 3.55 2.79 -13.91
N TYR A 24 3.43 1.72 -13.12
CA TYR A 24 4.46 0.67 -13.11
C TYR A 24 4.39 -0.24 -14.33
N GLY A 25 3.22 -0.41 -14.95
CA GLY A 25 3.05 -1.12 -16.22
C GLY A 25 3.60 -2.54 -16.21
N GLY A 26 3.55 -3.22 -15.05
CA GLY A 26 4.07 -4.58 -14.87
C GLY A 26 5.60 -4.69 -14.82
N LYS A 27 6.33 -3.57 -14.67
CA LYS A 27 7.80 -3.53 -14.70
C LYS A 27 8.47 -3.53 -13.33
N ASN A 28 7.69 -3.55 -12.26
CA ASN A 28 8.21 -3.57 -10.89
C ASN A 28 7.97 -4.95 -10.28
N GLU A 29 9.05 -5.70 -10.06
CA GLU A 29 8.99 -7.10 -9.61
C GLU A 29 8.34 -7.22 -8.23
N TYR A 30 8.62 -6.28 -7.33
CA TYR A 30 8.01 -6.24 -6.01
C TYR A 30 6.48 -6.10 -6.10
N ILE A 31 6.01 -5.12 -6.88
CA ILE A 31 4.57 -4.88 -7.04
C ILE A 31 3.89 -6.08 -7.70
N ASN A 32 4.51 -6.67 -8.71
CA ASN A 32 3.97 -7.84 -9.39
C ASN A 32 3.84 -9.06 -8.46
N ALA A 33 4.77 -9.23 -7.51
CA ALA A 33 4.74 -10.34 -6.56
C ALA A 33 3.73 -10.10 -5.42
N VAL A 34 3.71 -8.89 -4.85
CA VAL A 34 2.88 -8.53 -3.69
C VAL A 34 1.43 -8.25 -4.07
N PHE A 35 1.20 -7.80 -5.30
CA PHE A 35 -0.09 -7.50 -5.89
C PHE A 35 -0.23 -8.20 -7.26
N PRO A 36 -0.36 -9.54 -7.24
CA PRO A 36 -0.38 -10.33 -8.47
C PRO A 36 -1.54 -9.94 -9.38
N ARG A 37 -1.29 -10.00 -10.69
CA ARG A 37 -2.27 -9.66 -11.74
C ARG A 37 -2.87 -8.25 -11.61
N GLY A 38 -2.15 -7.28 -11.03
CA GLY A 38 -2.64 -5.90 -10.85
C GLY A 38 -3.00 -5.14 -12.14
N LEU A 39 -2.63 -5.66 -13.32
CA LEU A 39 -3.05 -5.13 -14.63
C LEU A 39 -4.33 -5.79 -15.18
N THR A 40 -4.90 -6.77 -14.48
CA THR A 40 -6.22 -7.34 -14.78
C THR A 40 -7.27 -6.71 -13.87
N GLU A 41 -8.53 -6.71 -14.30
CA GLU A 41 -9.64 -6.17 -13.51
C GLU A 41 -9.77 -6.91 -12.17
N ASP A 42 -9.70 -8.24 -12.17
CA ASP A 42 -9.80 -9.05 -10.95
C ASP A 42 -8.65 -8.76 -9.97
N GLY A 43 -7.40 -8.71 -10.44
CA GLY A 43 -6.24 -8.44 -9.57
C GLY A 43 -6.25 -7.02 -9.03
N GLU A 44 -6.71 -6.05 -9.82
CA GLU A 44 -6.95 -4.68 -9.37
C GLU A 44 -8.01 -4.65 -8.27
N GLN A 45 -9.18 -5.28 -8.47
CA GLN A 45 -10.25 -5.29 -7.48
C GLN A 45 -9.83 -5.97 -6.17
N MET A 46 -9.12 -7.10 -6.26
CA MET A 46 -8.57 -7.76 -5.08
C MET A 46 -7.60 -6.87 -4.31
N THR A 47 -6.72 -6.16 -5.03
CA THR A 47 -5.78 -5.23 -4.40
C THR A 47 -6.50 -4.06 -3.75
N ILE A 48 -7.49 -3.47 -4.43
CA ILE A 48 -8.32 -2.39 -3.89
C ILE A 48 -8.99 -2.81 -2.59
N GLN A 49 -9.62 -3.99 -2.55
CA GLN A 49 -10.28 -4.51 -1.35
C GLN A 49 -9.29 -4.65 -0.19
N ARG A 50 -8.09 -5.17 -0.46
CA ARG A 50 -7.03 -5.30 0.54
C ARG A 50 -6.55 -3.95 1.06
N LEU A 51 -6.30 -2.98 0.19
CA LEU A 51 -5.83 -1.64 0.58
C LEU A 51 -6.89 -0.87 1.37
N LEU A 52 -8.17 -0.98 0.98
CA LEU A 52 -9.29 -0.40 1.73
C LEU A 52 -9.47 -1.07 3.10
N PHE A 53 -9.28 -2.39 3.17
CA PHE A 53 -9.27 -3.10 4.45
C PHE A 53 -8.17 -2.56 5.37
N ILE A 54 -6.93 -2.42 4.87
CA ILE A 54 -5.80 -1.88 5.64
C ILE A 54 -6.10 -0.44 6.08
N LYS A 55 -6.57 0.43 5.17
CA LYS A 55 -6.93 1.82 5.48
C LYS A 55 -7.95 1.92 6.62
N ASN A 56 -8.92 1.01 6.67
CA ASN A 56 -9.99 1.03 7.66
C ASN A 56 -9.65 0.28 8.95
N LEU A 57 -8.71 -0.67 8.90
CA LEU A 57 -8.24 -1.41 10.07
C LEU A 57 -7.16 -0.65 10.85
N VAL A 58 -6.23 0.00 10.15
CA VAL A 58 -5.03 0.60 10.74
C VAL A 58 -5.18 2.11 10.79
N SER A 59 -5.57 2.64 11.95
CA SER A 59 -5.81 4.08 12.16
C SER A 59 -4.62 4.99 11.84
N ASP A 60 -3.42 4.44 11.96
CA ASP A 60 -2.15 5.13 11.80
C ASP A 60 -1.75 5.26 10.32
N VAL A 61 -2.38 4.51 9.43
CA VAL A 61 -2.18 4.62 7.98
C VAL A 61 -3.01 5.77 7.44
N LYS A 62 -2.33 6.74 6.82
CA LYS A 62 -2.92 7.90 6.15
C LYS A 62 -2.81 7.72 4.64
N TRP A 63 -3.88 8.14 3.97
CA TRP A 63 -3.95 8.19 2.52
C TRP A 63 -4.25 9.61 2.08
N GLU A 64 -3.46 10.09 1.12
CA GLU A 64 -3.59 11.41 0.53
C GLU A 64 -3.65 11.29 -0.98
N LYS A 65 -4.44 12.17 -1.59
CA LYS A 65 -4.55 12.33 -3.04
C LYS A 65 -3.98 13.66 -3.47
N VAL A 66 -3.47 13.68 -4.70
CA VAL A 66 -3.06 14.89 -5.39
C VAL A 66 -3.94 15.06 -6.61
N SER A 67 -4.57 16.23 -6.75
CA SER A 67 -5.49 16.52 -7.85
C SER A 67 -5.07 17.76 -8.63
N ASP A 68 -5.32 17.75 -9.94
CA ASP A 68 -5.25 18.94 -10.79
C ASP A 68 -6.58 19.72 -10.69
N PRO A 69 -6.58 20.95 -10.15
CA PRO A 69 -7.82 21.71 -9.99
C PRO A 69 -8.46 22.14 -11.31
N ALA A 70 -7.71 22.18 -12.42
CA ALA A 70 -8.26 22.57 -13.71
C ALA A 70 -9.15 21.48 -14.33
N THR A 71 -8.81 20.21 -14.08
CA THR A 71 -9.52 19.04 -14.64
C THR A 71 -10.34 18.29 -13.59
N GLY A 72 -10.05 18.49 -12.31
CA GLY A 72 -10.60 17.71 -11.20
C GLY A 72 -10.03 16.30 -11.11
N GLN A 73 -9.06 15.94 -11.95
CA GLN A 73 -8.50 14.58 -11.99
C GLN A 73 -7.48 14.36 -10.88
N ILE A 74 -7.47 13.14 -10.33
CA ILE A 74 -6.39 12.66 -9.46
C ILE A 74 -5.19 12.34 -10.35
N VAL A 75 -4.03 12.89 -10.00
CA VAL A 75 -2.76 12.69 -10.71
C VAL A 75 -1.78 11.82 -9.92
N GLY A 76 -2.10 11.50 -8.68
CA GLY A 76 -1.34 10.61 -7.82
C GLY A 76 -1.87 10.55 -6.41
N GLY A 77 -1.19 9.77 -5.56
CA GLY A 77 -1.50 9.68 -4.14
C GLY A 77 -0.33 9.10 -3.37
N ALA A 78 -0.44 9.16 -2.05
CA ALA A 78 0.52 8.62 -1.12
C ALA A 78 -0.20 7.85 -0.01
N MET A 79 0.42 6.76 0.42
CA MET A 79 0.08 6.04 1.65
C MET A 79 1.28 6.14 2.58
N TRP A 80 1.06 6.52 3.84
CA TRP A 80 2.11 6.60 4.85
C TRP A 80 1.58 6.25 6.23
N GLY A 81 2.44 5.71 7.09
CA GLY A 81 2.11 5.42 8.49
C GLY A 81 2.60 6.53 9.41
N LEU A 82 1.80 6.90 10.41
CA LEU A 82 2.21 7.79 11.49
C LEU A 82 1.99 7.15 12.86
N HIS A 83 3.09 6.78 13.51
CA HIS A 83 3.09 6.04 14.76
C HIS A 83 3.22 6.99 15.96
N GLN A 84 2.10 7.20 16.67
CA GLN A 84 2.01 8.20 17.76
C GLN A 84 2.24 7.61 19.15
N ASP A 85 1.75 6.39 19.41
CA ASP A 85 1.77 5.80 20.76
C ASP A 85 2.28 4.35 20.80
N ALA A 86 2.55 3.75 19.63
CA ALA A 86 3.02 2.38 19.51
C ALA A 86 3.98 2.22 18.33
N LYS A 87 4.92 1.27 18.42
CA LYS A 87 5.79 0.89 17.30
C LYS A 87 4.96 0.33 16.14
N PRO A 88 5.44 0.42 14.89
CA PRO A 88 4.74 -0.12 13.73
C PRO A 88 4.37 -1.60 13.93
N GLN A 89 3.11 -1.95 13.70
CA GLN A 89 2.68 -3.35 13.72
C GLN A 89 3.19 -4.08 12.48
N LYS A 90 3.73 -5.28 12.67
CA LYS A 90 4.06 -6.21 11.58
C LYS A 90 2.79 -6.89 11.09
N PHE A 91 2.47 -6.73 9.81
CA PHE A 91 1.41 -7.47 9.14
C PHE A 91 2.04 -8.47 8.18
N GLY A 92 1.62 -9.73 8.24
CA GLY A 92 2.01 -10.71 7.23
C GLY A 92 1.37 -10.37 5.88
N LEU A 93 2.08 -10.66 4.79
CA LEU A 93 1.47 -10.69 3.46
C LEU A 93 0.61 -11.96 3.34
N ASP A 94 -0.71 -11.78 3.22
CA ASP A 94 -1.62 -12.87 2.89
C ASP A 94 -2.80 -12.35 2.06
N GLY A 95 -3.59 -13.27 1.52
CA GLY A 95 -4.73 -12.98 0.66
C GLY A 95 -5.71 -14.15 0.60
N PRO A 96 -6.94 -13.94 0.10
CA PRO A 96 -7.91 -15.01 -0.07
C PRO A 96 -7.40 -16.08 -1.05
N PRO A 97 -8.00 -17.29 -1.05
CA PRO A 97 -7.66 -18.35 -2.00
C PRO A 97 -7.66 -17.86 -3.44
N GLY A 98 -6.64 -18.24 -4.21
CA GLY A 98 -6.46 -17.80 -5.60
C GLY A 98 -5.75 -16.46 -5.78
N THR A 99 -5.31 -15.79 -4.71
CA THR A 99 -4.47 -14.58 -4.83
C THR A 99 -3.19 -14.86 -5.62
N TRP A 100 -2.46 -15.91 -5.25
CA TRP A 100 -1.32 -16.43 -6.00
C TRP A 100 -1.73 -17.70 -6.75
N GLU A 101 -1.09 -17.99 -7.89
CA GLU A 101 -1.43 -19.16 -8.71
C GLU A 101 -0.91 -20.45 -8.06
N THR A 102 0.22 -20.35 -7.37
CA THR A 102 0.87 -21.47 -6.69
C THR A 102 1.33 -21.08 -5.28
N GLU A 103 1.51 -22.08 -4.42
CA GLU A 103 2.10 -21.87 -3.09
C GLU A 103 3.55 -21.34 -3.20
N ALA A 104 4.31 -21.77 -4.20
CA ALA A 104 5.67 -21.28 -4.42
C ALA A 104 5.70 -19.77 -4.73
N GLU A 105 4.73 -19.27 -5.51
CA GLU A 105 4.58 -17.82 -5.75
C GLU A 105 4.20 -17.06 -4.48
N LYS A 106 3.31 -17.64 -3.66
CA LYS A 106 2.94 -17.07 -2.37
C LYS A 106 4.15 -16.96 -1.44
N GLU A 107 4.92 -18.04 -1.31
CA GLU A 107 6.14 -18.08 -0.49
C GLU A 107 7.16 -17.06 -0.98
N TYR A 108 7.37 -16.95 -2.30
CA TYR A 108 8.25 -15.95 -2.90
C TYR A 108 7.78 -14.53 -2.58
N ALA A 109 6.49 -14.23 -2.77
CA ALA A 109 5.92 -12.93 -2.48
C ALA A 109 6.05 -12.56 -1.00
N GLN A 110 5.81 -13.51 -0.10
CA GLN A 110 5.97 -13.32 1.34
C GLN A 110 7.42 -13.06 1.73
N ALA A 111 8.37 -13.82 1.18
CA ALA A 111 9.79 -13.60 1.41
C ALA A 111 10.22 -12.20 0.94
N LEU A 112 9.78 -11.78 -0.25
CA LEU A 112 10.10 -10.48 -0.82
C LEU A 112 9.44 -9.31 -0.05
N TYR A 113 8.20 -9.51 0.42
CA TYR A 113 7.52 -8.53 1.27
C TYR A 113 8.23 -8.36 2.61
N ASN A 114 8.60 -9.47 3.25
CA ASN A 114 9.28 -9.45 4.54
C ASN A 114 10.68 -8.83 4.44
N SER A 115 11.40 -9.05 3.34
CA SER A 115 12.74 -8.47 3.15
C SER A 115 12.71 -6.95 2.99
N LEU A 116 11.63 -6.38 2.45
CA LEU A 116 11.46 -4.91 2.37
C LEU A 116 11.45 -4.26 3.76
N GLY A 117 10.81 -4.90 4.73
CA GLY A 117 10.63 -4.36 6.09
C GLY A 117 11.72 -4.78 7.08
N GLU A 118 12.61 -5.71 6.73
CA GLU A 118 13.53 -6.36 7.67
C GLU A 118 14.41 -5.34 8.43
N ASP A 119 15.06 -4.43 7.71
CA ASP A 119 15.95 -3.42 8.29
C ASP A 119 15.19 -2.43 9.18
N GLU A 120 14.04 -1.94 8.71
CA GLU A 120 13.19 -1.01 9.47
C GLU A 120 12.69 -1.67 10.76
N HIS A 121 12.21 -2.92 10.67
CA HIS A 121 11.76 -3.66 11.84
C HIS A 121 12.87 -3.91 12.83
N ALA A 122 14.05 -4.32 12.36
CA ALA A 122 15.19 -4.52 13.23
C ALA A 122 15.65 -3.22 13.89
N PHE A 123 15.54 -2.09 13.18
CA PHE A 123 15.79 -0.76 13.74
C PHE A 123 14.79 -0.41 14.86
N TRP A 124 13.48 -0.60 14.65
CA TRP A 124 12.48 -0.36 15.69
C TRP A 124 12.60 -1.31 16.89
N GLU A 125 13.02 -2.55 16.70
CA GLU A 125 13.22 -3.51 17.79
C GLU A 125 14.45 -3.17 18.65
N ARG A 126 15.56 -2.79 18.01
CA ARG A 126 16.82 -2.47 18.71
C ARG A 126 16.80 -1.12 19.42
N ASN A 127 15.93 -0.20 18.99
CA ASN A 127 15.89 1.16 19.50
C ASN A 127 14.59 1.41 20.28
N ASP A 128 14.70 2.08 21.43
CA ASP A 128 13.55 2.56 22.19
C ASP A 128 13.18 3.97 21.73
N LEU A 129 12.82 4.08 20.45
CA LEU A 129 12.49 5.37 19.84
C LEU A 129 11.14 5.86 20.34
N PRO A 130 11.03 7.16 20.71
CA PRO A 130 9.77 7.72 21.11
C PRO A 130 8.78 7.66 19.93
N CYS A 131 7.57 7.21 20.21
CA CYS A 131 6.46 7.40 19.28
C CYS A 131 6.07 8.89 19.32
N MET A 132 5.50 9.42 18.23
CA MET A 132 5.13 10.83 18.14
C MET A 132 4.04 11.18 19.16
N SER A 133 4.40 11.69 20.33
CA SER A 133 3.43 12.19 21.31
C SER A 133 2.76 13.47 20.79
N LYS A 134 1.44 13.59 20.98
CA LYS A 134 0.66 14.79 20.64
C LYS A 134 1.19 16.07 21.27
#